data_AF-A0A4W5QDL3-F1
#
_entry.id   AF-A0A4W5QDL3-F1
#
_cell.length_a   1.000
_cell.length_b   1.000
_cell.length_c   1.000
_cell.angle_alpha   90.00
_cell.angle_beta   90.00
_cell.angle_gamma   90.00
#
_symmetry.space_group_name_H-M   'P 1'
#
loop_
_entity.id
_entity.type
_entity.pdbx_description
1 polymer ?
#
loop_
_entity_poly.entity_id
_entity_poly.type
_entity_poly.pdbx_seq_one_letter_code
_entity_poly.pdbx_strand_id
1 'polypeptide(L)'
;MMEEISITVAYDAHVINQICEEDILASLVALSKPPKPVPTKKLKKFEKEYQTLRESQLQQEDPIDRYQRENRRLQEASMRLEQENDDLAHELVTSKIALRTDLDQAEDKADVLNKELLCTKQRLVETEEEKRRQAEETAQIKEVFRRELEKAESEIKKTTAIITEYKQVGSRDIRLTWYMCVSLSLPASLQSKVMACERCREVFSKEGPLQMPAPSRDNRDSELDEEKDSLKSQLRELELELAQTKLQLVEAKCKIQKHTHRIICLNTHTQMHARTHTPTKTHTNTHTLTPCSIMK
;
A
#
# COMPACT_ATOMS: atom_id res chain seq x y z
N MET A 1 -23.96 31.31 -102.82
CA MET A 1 -22.52 31.11 -103.13
C MET A 1 -21.84 32.47 -103.03
N MET A 2 -20.62 32.48 -102.51
CA MET A 2 -19.89 33.62 -101.93
C MET A 2 -19.93 34.89 -102.78
N GLU A 3 -20.28 36.02 -102.17
CA GLU A 3 -19.80 37.31 -102.64
C GLU A 3 -18.39 37.51 -102.09
N GLU A 4 -17.46 37.68 -103.03
CA GLU A 4 -16.05 37.99 -102.80
C GLU A 4 -15.96 39.37 -102.14
N ILE A 5 -15.49 39.41 -100.88
CA ILE A 5 -15.15 40.67 -100.23
C ILE A 5 -13.91 41.21 -100.95
N SER A 6 -14.08 42.31 -101.71
CA SER A 6 -12.97 42.98 -102.41
C SER A 6 -11.84 43.30 -101.42
N ILE A 7 -10.60 43.04 -101.83
CA ILE A 7 -9.38 43.32 -101.04
C ILE A 7 -9.38 44.78 -100.56
N THR A 8 -9.93 45.71 -101.33
CA THR A 8 -10.08 47.12 -100.94
C THR A 8 -11.02 47.31 -99.75
N VAL A 9 -12.15 46.61 -99.69
CA VAL A 9 -13.13 46.70 -98.59
C VAL A 9 -12.56 46.10 -97.30
N ALA A 10 -11.78 45.02 -97.41
CA ALA A 10 -11.06 44.46 -96.27
C ALA A 10 -9.92 45.39 -95.78
N TYR A 11 -9.24 46.08 -96.69
CA TYR A 11 -8.21 47.06 -96.35
C TYR A 11 -8.82 48.31 -95.69
N ASP A 12 -9.93 48.82 -96.21
CA ASP A 12 -10.63 49.98 -95.65
C ASP A 12 -11.20 49.65 -94.27
N ALA A 13 -11.77 48.46 -94.07
CA ALA A 13 -12.22 48.00 -92.75
C ALA A 13 -11.06 47.83 -91.77
N HIS A 14 -9.90 47.36 -92.24
CA HIS A 14 -8.70 47.23 -91.41
C HIS A 14 -8.14 48.62 -91.03
N VAL A 15 -8.07 49.56 -91.96
CA VAL A 15 -7.60 50.93 -91.71
C VAL A 15 -8.55 51.66 -90.76
N ILE A 16 -9.87 51.52 -90.91
CA ILE A 16 -10.86 52.10 -89.99
C ILE A 16 -10.72 51.48 -88.58
N ASN A 17 -10.55 50.16 -88.48
CA ASN A 17 -10.31 49.51 -87.19
C ASN A 17 -8.98 49.94 -86.56
N GLN A 18 -7.93 50.14 -87.36
CA GLN A 18 -6.62 50.56 -86.88
C GLN A 18 -6.65 52.02 -86.40
N ILE A 19 -7.42 52.89 -87.05
CA ILE A 19 -7.68 54.26 -86.58
C ILE A 19 -8.49 54.23 -85.28
N CYS A 20 -9.51 53.37 -85.17
CA CYS A 20 -10.26 53.20 -83.92
C CYS A 20 -9.40 52.65 -82.78
N GLU A 21 -8.50 51.69 -83.05
CA GLU A 21 -7.56 51.16 -82.06
C GLU A 21 -6.54 52.22 -81.63
N GLU A 22 -6.04 53.05 -82.55
CA GLU A 22 -5.17 54.18 -82.22
C GLU A 22 -5.90 55.25 -81.38
N ASP A 23 -7.18 55.53 -81.65
CA ASP A 23 -7.99 56.46 -80.86
C ASP A 23 -8.30 55.91 -79.46
N ILE A 24 -8.53 54.61 -79.35
CA ILE A 24 -8.70 53.90 -78.08
C ILE A 24 -7.38 53.91 -77.30
N LEU A 25 -6.26 53.63 -77.95
CA LEU A 25 -4.92 53.66 -77.35
C LEU A 25 -4.56 55.09 -76.92
N ALA A 26 -4.87 56.10 -77.74
CA ALA A 26 -4.67 57.51 -77.42
C ALA A 26 -5.52 57.95 -76.22
N SER A 27 -6.76 57.46 -76.10
CA SER A 27 -7.64 57.71 -74.95
C SER A 27 -7.14 57.01 -73.68
N LEU A 28 -6.67 55.76 -73.78
CA LEU A 28 -6.04 55.03 -72.68
C LEU A 28 -4.74 55.70 -72.21
N VAL A 29 -3.91 56.19 -73.14
CA VAL A 29 -2.70 56.97 -72.84
C VAL A 29 -3.03 58.35 -72.25
N ALA A 30 -4.16 58.95 -72.63
CA ALA A 30 -4.64 60.20 -72.02
C ALA A 30 -5.13 59.99 -70.58
N LEU A 31 -5.73 58.84 -70.27
CA LEU A 31 -6.15 58.44 -68.92
C LEU A 31 -4.99 57.94 -68.06
N SER A 32 -3.95 57.35 -68.67
CA SER A 32 -2.75 56.87 -67.97
C SER A 32 -1.71 57.96 -67.70
N LYS A 33 -1.88 59.16 -68.27
CA LYS A 33 -1.08 60.32 -67.88
C LYS A 33 -1.32 60.61 -66.40
N PRO A 34 -0.26 60.89 -65.61
CA PRO A 34 -0.42 61.22 -64.20
C PRO A 34 -1.46 62.35 -64.08
N PRO A 35 -2.41 62.25 -63.15
CA PRO A 35 -3.46 63.25 -63.02
C PRO A 35 -2.78 64.62 -62.98
N LYS A 36 -3.21 65.54 -63.86
CA LYS A 36 -2.69 66.92 -63.89
C LYS A 36 -2.64 67.38 -62.43
N PRO A 37 -1.48 67.80 -61.90
CA PRO A 37 -1.34 68.09 -60.48
C PRO A 37 -2.47 69.03 -60.10
N VAL A 38 -3.41 68.54 -59.28
CA VAL A 38 -4.53 69.34 -58.79
C VAL A 38 -3.85 70.57 -58.19
N PRO A 39 -4.15 71.79 -58.67
CA PRO A 39 -3.42 72.97 -58.23
C PRO A 39 -3.46 72.97 -56.71
N THR A 40 -2.32 72.74 -56.06
CA THR A 40 -2.24 72.52 -54.61
C THR A 40 -2.85 73.70 -53.84
N LYS A 41 -2.82 74.88 -54.47
CA LYS A 41 -3.51 76.09 -54.02
C LYS A 41 -5.05 75.95 -53.98
N LYS A 42 -5.67 75.33 -54.98
CA LYS A 42 -7.11 75.04 -54.99
C LYS A 42 -7.46 73.93 -54.01
N LEU A 43 -6.65 72.88 -53.93
CA LEU A 43 -6.87 71.79 -52.96
C LEU A 43 -6.80 72.31 -51.51
N LYS A 44 -5.78 73.09 -51.18
CA LYS A 44 -5.66 73.76 -49.87
C LYS A 44 -6.78 74.76 -49.61
N LYS A 45 -7.32 75.40 -50.65
CA LYS A 45 -8.48 76.29 -50.53
C LYS A 45 -9.74 75.48 -50.20
N PHE A 46 -9.99 74.37 -50.89
CA PHE A 46 -11.12 73.48 -50.58
C PHE A 46 -10.98 72.81 -49.21
N GLU A 47 -9.77 72.42 -48.81
CA GLU A 47 -9.48 71.88 -47.48
C GLU A 47 -9.76 72.92 -46.40
N LYS A 48 -9.31 74.17 -46.59
CA LYS A 48 -9.64 75.28 -45.70
C LYS A 48 -11.14 75.59 -45.68
N GLU A 49 -11.79 75.67 -46.84
CA GLU A 49 -13.23 75.91 -46.92
C GLU A 49 -14.03 74.80 -46.24
N TYR A 50 -13.62 73.54 -46.42
CA TYR A 50 -14.21 72.41 -45.72
C TYR A 50 -14.00 72.48 -44.21
N GLN A 51 -12.80 72.83 -43.74
CA GLN A 51 -12.51 73.07 -42.32
C GLN A 51 -13.36 74.23 -41.77
N THR A 52 -13.43 75.34 -42.49
CA THR A 52 -14.19 76.53 -42.08
C THR A 52 -15.69 76.25 -42.05
N LEU A 53 -16.20 75.47 -43.02
CA LEU A 53 -17.60 75.03 -43.06
C LEU A 53 -17.90 74.10 -41.88
N ARG A 54 -16.98 73.18 -41.56
CA ARG A 54 -17.13 72.28 -40.41
C ARG A 54 -17.11 73.03 -39.08
N GLU A 55 -16.21 74.01 -38.94
CA GLU A 55 -16.12 74.89 -37.77
C GLU A 55 -17.35 75.78 -37.63
N SER A 56 -17.85 76.34 -38.74
CA SER A 56 -19.07 77.13 -38.77
C SER A 56 -20.30 76.29 -38.43
N GLN A 57 -20.40 75.06 -38.93
CA GLN A 57 -21.44 74.11 -38.54
C GLN A 57 -21.37 73.76 -37.05
N LEU A 58 -20.16 73.61 -36.49
CA LEU A 58 -19.96 73.39 -35.06
C LEU A 58 -20.34 74.60 -34.20
N GLN A 59 -20.12 75.82 -34.70
CA GLN A 59 -20.52 77.07 -34.04
C GLN A 59 -22.01 77.37 -34.17
N GLN A 60 -22.67 76.81 -35.19
CA GLN A 60 -24.10 76.98 -35.43
C GLN A 60 -24.95 75.93 -34.66
N GLU A 61 -24.35 74.83 -34.22
CA GLU A 61 -24.97 73.89 -33.29
C GLU A 61 -25.29 74.57 -31.95
N ASP A 62 -26.52 74.40 -31.46
CA ASP A 62 -26.90 74.89 -30.14
C ASP A 62 -25.98 74.24 -29.08
N PRO A 63 -25.26 75.04 -28.27
CA PRO A 63 -24.43 74.53 -27.18
C PRO A 63 -25.18 73.52 -26.30
N ILE A 64 -26.47 73.72 -26.06
CA ILE A 64 -27.32 72.83 -25.26
C ILE A 64 -27.46 71.46 -25.94
N ASP A 65 -27.76 71.42 -27.24
CA ASP A 65 -27.93 70.16 -27.99
C ASP A 65 -26.65 69.34 -28.04
N ARG A 66 -25.50 70.01 -28.17
CA ARG A 66 -24.19 69.36 -28.13
C ARG A 66 -23.93 68.72 -26.77
N TYR A 67 -24.15 69.46 -25.68
CA TYR A 67 -23.97 68.93 -24.33
C TYR A 67 -24.95 67.79 -24.01
N GLN A 68 -26.21 67.88 -24.48
CA GLN A 68 -27.18 66.80 -24.31
C GLN A 68 -26.77 65.51 -25.02
N ARG A 69 -26.25 65.61 -26.26
CA ARG A 69 -25.72 64.44 -26.99
C ARG A 69 -24.53 63.82 -26.28
N GLU A 70 -23.59 64.65 -25.82
CA GLU A 70 -22.41 64.15 -25.11
C GLU A 70 -22.79 63.51 -23.77
N ASN A 71 -23.70 64.13 -23.02
CA ASN A 71 -24.19 63.58 -21.76
C ASN A 71 -24.91 62.23 -21.98
N ARG A 72 -25.71 62.10 -23.04
CA ARG A 72 -26.32 60.82 -23.43
C ARG A 72 -25.26 59.75 -23.73
N ARG A 73 -24.22 60.09 -24.49
CA ARG A 73 -23.10 59.17 -24.78
C ARG A 73 -22.36 58.74 -23.52
N LEU A 74 -22.10 59.68 -22.62
CA LEU A 74 -21.44 59.39 -21.34
C LEU A 74 -22.33 58.52 -20.44
N GLN A 75 -23.63 58.76 -20.41
CA GLN A 75 -24.59 57.92 -19.68
C GLN A 75 -24.64 56.50 -20.26
N GLU A 76 -24.69 56.35 -21.59
CA GLU A 76 -24.63 55.05 -22.25
C GLU A 76 -23.31 54.31 -21.96
N ALA A 77 -22.18 55.02 -21.95
CA ALA A 77 -20.89 54.45 -21.59
C ALA A 77 -20.83 54.04 -20.10
N SER A 78 -21.38 54.85 -19.20
CA SER A 78 -21.46 54.53 -17.76
C SER A 78 -22.27 53.27 -17.53
N MET A 79 -23.45 53.16 -18.15
CA MET A 79 -24.29 51.96 -18.02
C MET A 79 -23.59 50.70 -18.53
N ARG A 80 -22.82 50.80 -19.63
CA ARG A 80 -22.04 49.65 -20.13
C ARG A 80 -20.94 49.25 -19.14
N LEU A 81 -20.19 50.21 -18.63
CA LEU A 81 -19.13 49.95 -17.66
C LEU A 81 -19.68 49.41 -16.33
N GLU A 82 -20.85 49.87 -15.89
CA GLU A 82 -21.56 49.33 -14.73
C GLU A 82 -21.93 47.86 -14.97
N GLN A 83 -22.50 47.53 -16.14
CA GLN A 83 -22.84 46.15 -16.47
C GLN A 83 -21.60 45.25 -16.58
N GLU A 84 -20.53 45.70 -17.24
CA GLU A 84 -19.27 44.96 -17.31
C GLU A 84 -18.66 44.75 -15.91
N ASN A 85 -18.78 45.73 -15.01
CA ASN A 85 -18.33 45.60 -13.63
C ASN A 85 -19.14 44.56 -12.87
N ASP A 86 -20.47 44.57 -13.00
CA ASP A 86 -21.37 43.60 -12.39
C ASP A 86 -21.09 42.18 -12.90
N ASP A 87 -20.89 42.00 -14.21
CA ASP A 87 -20.53 40.73 -14.82
C ASP A 87 -19.18 40.20 -14.27
N LEU A 88 -18.16 41.06 -14.23
CA LEU A 88 -16.85 40.72 -13.65
C LEU A 88 -16.95 40.39 -12.15
N ALA A 89 -17.79 41.10 -11.39
CA ALA A 89 -18.02 40.82 -9.98
C ALA A 89 -18.71 39.46 -9.80
N HIS A 90 -19.70 39.13 -10.64
CA HIS A 90 -20.36 37.84 -10.63
C HIS A 90 -19.40 36.69 -10.98
N GLU A 91 -18.60 36.84 -12.03
CA GLU A 91 -17.57 35.85 -12.41
C GLU A 91 -16.55 35.65 -11.29
N LEU A 92 -16.06 36.74 -10.68
CA LEU A 92 -15.10 36.67 -9.58
C LEU A 92 -15.68 35.95 -8.37
N VAL A 93 -16.92 36.25 -7.99
CA VAL A 93 -17.60 35.58 -6.87
C VAL A 93 -17.80 34.09 -7.18
N THR A 94 -18.21 33.77 -8.40
CA THR A 94 -18.45 32.38 -8.83
C THR A 94 -17.15 31.58 -8.82
N SER A 95 -16.09 32.12 -9.41
CA SER A 95 -14.74 31.52 -9.42
C SER A 95 -14.21 31.35 -7.99
N LYS A 96 -14.38 32.35 -7.13
CA LYS A 96 -13.97 32.29 -5.72
C LYS A 96 -14.71 31.21 -4.93
N ILE A 97 -16.01 31.01 -5.17
CA ILE A 97 -16.78 29.93 -4.54
C ILE A 97 -16.27 28.58 -5.02
N ALA A 98 -16.09 28.41 -6.34
CA ALA A 98 -15.58 27.17 -6.91
C ALA A 98 -14.20 26.79 -6.34
N LEU A 99 -13.26 27.74 -6.30
CA LEU A 99 -11.92 27.51 -5.75
C LEU A 99 -11.94 27.15 -4.26
N ARG A 100 -12.86 27.72 -3.48
CA ARG A 100 -13.04 27.34 -2.08
C ARG A 100 -13.57 25.92 -1.95
N THR A 101 -14.57 25.57 -2.76
CA THR A 101 -15.09 24.20 -2.79
C THR A 101 -14.02 23.19 -3.21
N ASP A 102 -13.18 23.52 -4.18
CA ASP A 102 -12.07 22.66 -4.62
C ASP A 102 -11.00 22.53 -3.52
N LEU A 103 -10.71 23.61 -2.79
CA LEU A 103 -9.80 23.60 -1.64
C LEU A 103 -10.35 22.71 -0.53
N ASP A 104 -11.61 22.89 -0.12
CA ASP A 104 -12.26 22.07 0.90
C ASP A 104 -12.22 20.58 0.51
N GLN A 105 -12.50 20.25 -0.76
CA GLN A 105 -12.39 18.88 -1.26
C GLN A 105 -10.96 18.33 -1.25
N ALA A 106 -9.95 19.16 -1.53
CA ALA A 106 -8.55 18.75 -1.49
C ALA A 106 -8.10 18.49 -0.04
N GLU A 107 -8.54 19.31 0.91
CA GLU A 107 -8.30 19.14 2.34
C GLU A 107 -8.94 17.84 2.86
N ASP A 108 -10.22 17.60 2.55
CA ASP A 108 -10.91 16.35 2.91
C ASP A 108 -10.19 15.10 2.36
N LYS A 109 -9.73 15.16 1.10
CA LYS A 109 -8.96 14.07 0.49
C LYS A 109 -7.63 13.85 1.19
N ALA A 110 -6.92 14.92 1.55
CA ALA A 110 -5.66 14.82 2.28
C ALA A 110 -5.87 14.16 3.66
N ASP A 111 -6.95 14.52 4.36
CA ASP A 111 -7.30 13.92 5.65
C ASP A 111 -7.66 12.43 5.53
N VAL A 112 -8.41 12.04 4.50
CA VAL A 112 -8.72 10.64 4.22
C VAL A 112 -7.44 9.84 3.92
N LEU A 113 -6.60 10.34 3.02
CA LEU A 113 -5.33 9.68 2.67
C LEU A 113 -4.40 9.56 3.88
N ASN A 114 -4.35 10.57 4.76
CA ASN A 114 -3.54 10.52 5.97
C ASN A 114 -4.06 9.46 6.96
N LYS A 115 -5.38 9.33 7.11
CA LYS A 115 -6.00 8.26 7.91
C LYS A 115 -5.70 6.87 7.35
N GLU A 116 -5.82 6.70 6.03
CA GLU A 116 -5.50 5.44 5.35
C GLU A 116 -4.01 5.09 5.48
N LEU A 117 -3.12 6.08 5.34
CA LEU A 117 -1.69 5.92 5.54
C LEU A 117 -1.37 5.46 6.97
N LEU A 118 -2.03 6.04 7.97
CA LEU A 118 -1.84 5.62 9.36
C LEU A 118 -2.35 4.18 9.58
N CYS A 119 -3.52 3.84 9.04
CA CYS A 119 -4.09 2.50 9.14
C CYS A 119 -3.21 1.45 8.47
N THR A 120 -2.69 1.75 7.27
CA THR A 120 -1.77 0.85 6.55
C THR A 120 -0.44 0.68 7.27
N LYS A 121 0.13 1.75 7.84
CA LYS A 121 1.33 1.67 8.69
C LYS A 121 1.09 0.79 9.93
N GLN A 122 -0.03 0.95 10.62
CA GLN A 122 -0.37 0.14 11.77
C GLN A 122 -0.48 -1.34 11.40
N ARG A 123 -1.19 -1.65 10.31
CA ARG A 123 -1.34 -3.03 9.81
C ARG A 123 0.00 -3.64 9.39
N LEU A 124 0.91 -2.85 8.82
CA LEU A 124 2.27 -3.30 8.48
C LEU A 124 3.02 -3.72 9.74
N VAL A 125 3.03 -2.88 10.78
CA VAL A 125 3.69 -3.19 12.06
C VAL A 125 3.12 -4.47 12.67
N GLU A 126 1.80 -4.62 12.72
CA GLU A 126 1.14 -5.83 13.23
C GLU A 126 1.55 -7.09 12.44
N THR A 127 1.66 -6.97 11.12
CA THR A 127 2.08 -8.08 10.24
C THR A 127 3.56 -8.42 10.43
N GLU A 128 4.42 -7.42 10.61
CA GLU A 128 5.85 -7.62 10.89
C GLU A 128 6.08 -8.27 12.25
N GLU A 129 5.35 -7.84 13.28
CA GLU A 129 5.39 -8.46 14.60
C GLU A 129 4.91 -9.92 14.58
N GLU A 130 3.85 -10.19 13.82
CA GLU A 130 3.34 -11.56 13.64
C GLU A 130 4.34 -12.45 12.90
N LYS A 131 4.95 -11.93 11.83
CA LYS A 131 6.04 -12.63 11.13
C LYS A 131 7.22 -12.91 12.07
N ARG A 132 7.57 -11.97 12.96
CA ARG A 132 8.61 -12.17 13.97
C ARG A 132 8.23 -13.29 14.94
N ARG A 133 6.99 -13.30 15.46
CA ARG A 133 6.49 -14.39 16.32
C ARG A 133 6.57 -15.75 15.63
N GLN A 134 6.09 -15.86 14.40
CA GLN A 134 6.12 -17.10 13.63
C GLN A 134 7.56 -17.58 13.35
N ALA A 135 8.49 -16.65 13.11
CA ALA A 135 9.91 -16.99 12.94
C ALA A 135 10.52 -17.55 14.24
N GLU A 136 10.16 -16.99 15.39
CA GLU A 136 10.59 -17.48 16.71
C GLU A 136 10.01 -18.87 17.01
N GLU A 137 8.72 -19.08 16.77
CA GLU A 137 8.08 -20.39 16.91
C GLU A 137 8.73 -21.44 15.99
N THR A 138 8.98 -21.07 14.74
CA THR A 138 9.67 -21.93 13.77
C THR A 138 11.07 -22.28 14.25
N ALA A 139 11.81 -21.32 14.81
CA ALA A 139 13.15 -21.55 15.36
C ALA A 139 13.11 -22.50 16.57
N GLN A 140 12.15 -22.32 17.48
CA GLN A 140 11.95 -23.22 18.62
C GLN A 140 11.61 -24.63 18.18
N ILE A 141 10.70 -24.78 17.22
CA ILE A 141 10.32 -26.09 16.66
C ILE A 141 11.53 -26.77 16.00
N LYS A 142 12.29 -26.04 15.18
CA LYS A 142 13.54 -26.56 14.58
C LYS A 142 14.53 -27.04 15.62
N GLU A 143 14.68 -26.30 16.72
CA GLU A 143 15.58 -26.65 17.80
C GLU A 143 15.12 -27.89 18.58
N VAL A 144 13.81 -28.04 18.82
CA VAL A 144 13.25 -29.27 19.41
C VAL A 144 13.48 -30.46 18.48
N PHE A 145 13.17 -30.34 17.19
CA PHE A 145 13.43 -31.40 16.21
C PHE A 145 14.91 -31.79 16.16
N ARG A 146 15.82 -30.81 16.18
CA ARG A 146 17.27 -31.05 16.21
C ARG A 146 17.67 -31.88 17.43
N ARG A 147 17.20 -31.51 18.63
CA ARG A 147 17.51 -32.25 19.88
C ARG A 147 16.98 -33.68 19.86
N GLU A 148 15.76 -33.89 19.38
CA GLU A 148 15.18 -35.24 19.29
C GLU A 148 15.93 -36.11 18.28
N LEU A 149 16.39 -35.53 17.17
CA LEU A 149 17.22 -36.22 16.19
C LEU A 149 18.57 -36.63 16.80
N GLU A 150 19.26 -35.73 17.51
CA GLU A 150 20.51 -36.03 18.21
C GLU A 150 20.35 -37.10 19.29
N LYS A 151 19.25 -37.08 20.05
CA LYS A 151 18.92 -38.13 21.01
C LYS A 151 18.75 -39.48 20.31
N ALA A 152 17.94 -39.54 19.25
CA ALA A 152 17.72 -40.77 18.49
C ALA A 152 19.02 -41.31 17.90
N GLU A 153 19.87 -40.45 17.33
CA GLU A 153 21.20 -40.84 16.86
C GLU A 153 22.09 -41.38 17.98
N SER A 154 22.06 -40.77 19.17
CA SER A 154 22.81 -41.24 20.32
C SER A 154 22.33 -42.62 20.81
N GLU A 155 21.02 -42.88 20.80
CA GLU A 155 20.44 -44.18 21.14
C GLU A 155 20.77 -45.24 20.09
N ILE A 156 20.75 -44.88 18.80
CA ILE A 156 21.22 -45.77 17.72
C ILE A 156 22.70 -46.12 17.92
N LYS A 157 23.56 -45.16 18.27
CA LYS A 157 24.98 -45.42 18.56
C LYS A 157 25.15 -46.36 19.75
N LYS A 158 24.40 -46.14 20.85
CA LYS A 158 24.43 -47.02 22.04
C LYS A 158 23.96 -48.43 21.71
N THR A 159 22.80 -48.58 21.06
CA THR A 159 22.25 -49.89 20.67
C THR A 159 23.18 -50.62 19.70
N THR A 160 23.79 -49.90 18.75
CA THR A 160 24.80 -50.46 17.84
C THR A 160 26.03 -50.95 18.61
N ALA A 161 26.55 -50.16 19.56
CA ALA A 161 27.67 -50.56 20.41
C ALA A 161 27.35 -51.83 21.21
N ILE A 162 26.19 -51.88 21.87
CA ILE A 162 25.70 -53.06 22.60
C ILE A 162 25.62 -54.27 21.66
N ILE A 163 25.10 -54.11 20.45
CA ILE A 163 25.02 -55.18 19.45
C ILE A 163 26.43 -55.67 19.06
N THR A 164 27.40 -54.76 18.87
CA THR A 164 28.78 -55.15 18.54
C THR A 164 29.45 -55.92 19.68
N GLU A 165 29.27 -55.48 20.92
CA GLU A 165 29.77 -56.17 22.12
C GLU A 165 29.13 -57.55 22.27
N TYR A 166 27.80 -57.63 22.12
CA TYR A 166 27.07 -58.90 22.18
C TYR A 166 27.57 -59.90 21.13
N LYS A 167 27.75 -59.45 19.87
CA LYS A 167 28.34 -60.28 18.80
C LYS A 167 29.76 -60.73 19.14
N GLN A 168 30.56 -59.88 19.79
CA GLN A 168 31.92 -60.21 20.20
C GLN A 168 31.95 -61.24 21.34
N VAL A 169 31.02 -61.15 22.31
CA VAL A 169 30.84 -62.14 23.38
C VAL A 169 30.40 -63.46 22.78
N GLY A 170 29.35 -63.48 21.95
CA GLY A 170 28.89 -64.70 21.28
C GLY A 170 30.00 -65.37 20.44
N SER A 171 30.82 -64.59 19.74
CA SER A 171 31.99 -65.14 19.02
C SER A 171 33.07 -65.70 19.95
N ARG A 172 33.29 -65.08 21.11
CA ARG A 172 34.21 -65.59 22.15
C ARG A 172 33.69 -66.89 22.74
N ASP A 173 32.40 -66.96 23.06
CA ASP A 173 31.73 -68.13 23.62
C ASP A 173 31.76 -69.30 22.64
N ILE A 174 31.40 -69.09 21.36
CA ILE A 174 31.49 -70.12 20.32
C ILE A 174 32.92 -70.69 20.21
N ARG A 175 33.94 -69.81 20.23
CA ARG A 175 35.35 -70.25 20.23
C ARG A 175 35.69 -71.05 21.48
N LEU A 176 35.28 -70.60 22.65
CA LEU A 176 35.55 -71.28 23.92
C LEU A 176 34.87 -72.66 23.96
N THR A 177 33.61 -72.75 23.53
CA THR A 177 32.88 -74.03 23.38
C THR A 177 33.61 -74.96 22.41
N TRP A 178 34.09 -74.45 21.28
CA TRP A 178 34.89 -75.25 20.34
C TRP A 178 36.15 -75.82 21.02
N TYR A 179 36.95 -75.00 21.70
CA TYR A 179 38.12 -75.46 22.45
C TYR A 179 37.75 -76.50 23.51
N MET A 180 36.65 -76.28 24.24
CA MET A 180 36.18 -77.18 25.29
C MET A 180 35.73 -78.54 24.72
N CYS A 181 34.99 -78.56 23.61
CA CYS A 181 34.61 -79.77 22.89
C CYS A 181 35.85 -80.54 22.40
N VAL A 182 36.83 -79.86 21.80
CA VAL A 182 38.09 -80.50 21.37
C VAL A 182 38.83 -81.08 22.58
N SER A 183 38.96 -80.33 23.66
CA SER A 183 39.74 -80.73 24.85
C SER A 183 39.08 -81.89 25.62
N LEU A 184 37.74 -81.93 25.69
CA LEU A 184 36.99 -83.01 26.33
C LEU A 184 36.84 -84.26 25.44
N SER A 185 37.00 -84.14 24.12
CA SER A 185 36.87 -85.27 23.20
C SER A 185 37.91 -86.37 23.47
N LEU A 186 39.15 -86.00 23.83
CA LEU A 186 40.23 -86.96 24.09
C LEU A 186 40.00 -87.72 25.42
N PRO A 187 39.77 -87.08 26.57
CA PRO A 187 39.36 -87.76 27.80
C PRO A 187 38.05 -88.54 27.67
N ALA A 188 37.05 -88.04 26.94
CA ALA A 188 35.79 -88.77 26.72
C ALA A 188 36.00 -90.02 25.86
N SER A 189 36.84 -89.95 24.82
CA SER A 189 37.21 -91.12 24.02
C SER A 189 38.02 -92.15 24.84
N LEU A 190 38.88 -91.69 25.75
CA LEU A 190 39.60 -92.53 26.69
C LEU A 190 38.66 -93.14 27.72
N GLN A 191 37.75 -92.38 28.31
CA GLN A 191 36.74 -92.85 29.24
C GLN A 191 35.81 -93.88 28.59
N SER A 192 35.38 -93.65 27.34
CA SER A 192 34.58 -94.62 26.59
C SER A 192 35.35 -95.93 26.34
N LYS A 193 36.64 -95.86 25.96
CA LYS A 193 37.52 -97.03 25.83
C LYS A 193 37.78 -97.74 27.17
N VAL A 194 37.94 -96.98 28.26
CA VAL A 194 38.16 -97.47 29.63
C VAL A 194 36.89 -98.16 30.18
N MET A 195 35.71 -97.61 29.91
CA MET A 195 34.42 -98.19 30.32
C MET A 195 33.99 -99.38 29.45
N ALA A 196 34.54 -99.53 28.23
CA ALA A 196 34.37 -100.71 27.38
C ALA A 196 35.30 -101.88 27.78
N CYS A 197 36.24 -101.66 28.69
CA CYS A 197 37.09 -102.69 29.27
C CYS A 197 36.49 -103.20 30.58
N GLU A 198 36.18 -104.51 30.65
CA GLU A 198 35.49 -105.13 31.80
C GLU A 198 36.27 -105.01 33.14
N ARG A 199 37.60 -104.86 33.12
CA ARG A 199 38.42 -104.72 34.35
C ARG A 199 38.58 -103.29 34.85
N CYS A 200 38.39 -102.28 34.01
CA CYS A 200 38.68 -100.87 34.36
C CYS A 200 37.44 -100.09 34.82
N ARG A 201 36.25 -100.63 34.59
CA ARG A 201 34.95 -100.02 34.90
C ARG A 201 34.66 -99.86 36.40
N GLU A 202 35.24 -100.71 37.26
CA GLU A 202 34.95 -100.71 38.71
C GLU A 202 35.70 -99.63 39.51
N VAL A 203 36.70 -98.95 38.91
CA VAL A 203 37.60 -98.03 39.65
C VAL A 203 37.18 -96.56 39.58
N PHE A 204 36.29 -96.17 38.65
CA PHE A 204 35.91 -94.76 38.44
C PHE A 204 34.39 -94.54 38.55
N SER A 205 33.90 -94.08 39.71
CA SER A 205 32.51 -93.64 39.96
C SER A 205 32.37 -92.10 40.06
N LYS A 206 31.15 -91.59 39.87
CA LYS A 206 30.76 -90.19 39.55
C LYS A 206 30.22 -89.41 40.78
N GLU A 207 30.45 -88.08 40.80
CA GLU A 207 29.67 -86.96 41.43
C GLU A 207 30.14 -86.27 42.74
N GLY A 208 30.06 -84.93 42.73
CA GLY A 208 29.94 -84.06 43.92
C GLY A 208 29.78 -82.56 43.55
N PRO A 209 28.62 -81.91 43.83
CA PRO A 209 28.44 -80.46 43.71
C PRO A 209 28.33 -79.75 45.08
N LEU A 210 28.83 -78.51 45.19
CA LEU A 210 28.66 -77.64 46.36
C LEU A 210 27.77 -76.42 46.03
N GLN A 211 26.83 -76.15 46.95
CA GLN A 211 25.87 -75.04 46.97
C GLN A 211 26.52 -73.67 47.26
N MET A 212 25.89 -72.58 46.79
CA MET A 212 26.14 -71.20 47.24
C MET A 212 25.02 -70.70 48.17
N PRO A 213 25.32 -69.86 49.19
CA PRO A 213 24.32 -69.30 50.10
C PRO A 213 23.76 -67.93 49.66
N ALA A 214 22.59 -67.59 50.23
CA ALA A 214 21.77 -66.41 50.00
C ALA A 214 22.39 -65.09 50.52
N PRO A 215 22.05 -63.92 49.92
CA PRO A 215 22.49 -62.62 50.43
C PRO A 215 21.56 -62.09 51.53
N SER A 216 22.16 -61.69 52.66
CA SER A 216 21.52 -60.91 53.72
C SER A 216 21.29 -59.47 53.26
N ARG A 217 20.04 -59.00 53.43
CA ARG A 217 19.67 -57.59 53.39
C ARG A 217 20.15 -56.92 54.67
N ASP A 218 20.95 -55.87 54.54
CA ASP A 218 21.01 -54.74 55.47
C ASP A 218 21.87 -53.64 54.82
N ASN A 219 21.24 -52.81 53.98
CA ASN A 219 21.73 -51.45 53.66
C ASN A 219 20.70 -50.63 52.84
N ARG A 220 19.40 -50.70 53.14
CA ARG A 220 18.37 -49.95 52.39
C ARG A 220 17.89 -48.66 53.06
N ASP A 221 18.23 -48.43 54.33
CA ASP A 221 17.68 -47.28 55.06
C ASP A 221 18.44 -45.96 54.82
N SER A 222 19.72 -46.01 54.42
CA SER A 222 20.51 -44.79 54.17
C SER A 222 20.28 -44.16 52.79
N GLU A 223 20.07 -44.97 51.74
CA GLU A 223 19.77 -44.45 50.38
C GLU A 223 18.37 -43.82 50.32
N LEU A 224 17.41 -44.34 51.09
CA LEU A 224 16.04 -43.82 51.13
C LEU A 224 15.94 -42.46 51.83
N ASP A 225 16.81 -42.18 52.81
CA ASP A 225 16.77 -40.90 53.53
C ASP A 225 17.41 -39.76 52.71
N GLU A 226 18.44 -40.06 51.91
CA GLU A 226 19.03 -39.11 50.94
C GLU A 226 18.06 -38.78 49.80
N GLU A 227 17.36 -39.77 49.24
CA GLU A 227 16.35 -39.56 48.19
C GLU A 227 15.17 -38.72 48.69
N LYS A 228 14.74 -38.96 49.93
CA LYS A 228 13.69 -38.19 50.60
C LYS A 228 14.09 -36.74 50.85
N ASP A 229 15.33 -36.45 51.19
CA ASP A 229 15.80 -35.08 51.39
C ASP A 229 16.04 -34.34 50.06
N SER A 230 16.40 -35.05 48.99
CA SER A 230 16.42 -34.52 47.63
C SER A 230 15.02 -34.12 47.15
N LEU A 231 14.02 -34.99 47.35
CA LEU A 231 12.62 -34.71 47.00
C LEU A 231 12.04 -33.52 47.78
N LYS A 232 12.38 -33.37 49.07
CA LYS A 232 11.99 -32.19 49.87
C LYS A 232 12.63 -30.90 49.36
N SER A 233 13.84 -30.98 48.81
CA SER A 233 14.55 -29.82 48.26
C SER A 233 13.90 -29.38 46.94
N GLN A 234 13.58 -30.33 46.06
CA GLN A 234 12.83 -30.09 44.83
C GLN A 234 11.43 -29.51 45.11
N LEU A 235 10.75 -30.00 46.15
CA LEU A 235 9.44 -29.47 46.54
C LEU A 235 9.51 -27.99 46.92
N ARG A 236 10.53 -27.58 47.70
CA ARG A 236 10.72 -26.17 48.08
C ARG A 236 11.05 -25.29 46.89
N GLU A 237 11.84 -25.80 45.94
CA GLU A 237 12.17 -25.08 44.72
C GLU A 237 10.92 -24.84 43.86
N LEU A 238 10.09 -25.87 43.67
CA LEU A 238 8.80 -25.73 42.99
C LEU A 238 7.84 -24.78 43.71
N GLU A 239 7.83 -24.77 45.04
CA GLU A 239 7.03 -23.81 45.83
C GLU A 239 7.48 -22.36 45.61
N LEU A 240 8.79 -22.13 45.52
CA LEU A 240 9.39 -20.83 45.22
C LEU A 240 9.05 -20.36 43.79
N GLU A 241 9.21 -21.24 42.80
CA GLU A 241 8.84 -20.96 41.40
C GLU A 241 7.35 -20.64 41.26
N LEU A 242 6.50 -21.38 41.97
CA LEU A 242 5.06 -21.12 42.02
C LEU A 242 4.74 -19.77 42.66
N ALA A 243 5.42 -19.40 43.76
CA ALA A 243 5.25 -18.09 44.39
C ALA A 243 5.68 -16.95 43.46
N GLN A 244 6.80 -17.11 42.76
CA GLN A 244 7.31 -16.13 41.79
C GLN A 244 6.37 -15.97 40.60
N THR A 245 5.84 -17.07 40.06
CA THR A 245 4.87 -17.05 38.95
C THR A 245 3.55 -16.41 39.37
N LYS A 246 3.09 -16.70 40.60
CA LYS A 246 1.90 -16.03 41.18
C LYS A 246 2.11 -14.53 41.30
N LEU A 247 3.29 -14.08 41.73
CA LEU A 247 3.61 -12.66 41.82
C LEU A 247 3.58 -11.99 40.45
N GLN A 248 4.24 -12.59 39.45
CA GLN A 248 4.22 -12.09 38.07
C GLN A 248 2.80 -12.00 37.49
N LEU A 249 1.94 -12.98 37.80
CA LEU A 249 0.55 -12.97 37.38
C LEU A 249 -0.23 -11.81 38.01
N VAL A 250 -0.01 -11.52 39.30
CA VAL A 250 -0.65 -10.38 39.99
C VAL A 250 -0.18 -9.06 39.39
N GLU A 251 1.13 -8.90 39.14
CA GLU A 251 1.68 -7.70 38.50
C GLU A 251 1.11 -7.49 37.09
N ALA A 252 1.01 -8.56 36.29
CA ALA A 252 0.40 -8.51 34.98
C ALA A 252 -1.07 -8.10 35.04
N LYS A 253 -1.85 -8.65 35.97
CA LYS A 253 -3.25 -8.27 36.20
C LYS A 253 -3.38 -6.79 36.60
N CYS A 254 -2.52 -6.29 37.48
CA CYS A 254 -2.51 -4.87 37.87
C CYS A 254 -2.17 -3.96 36.69
N LYS A 255 -1.21 -4.35 35.83
CA LYS A 255 -0.90 -3.60 34.59
C LYS A 255 -2.09 -3.55 33.65
N ILE A 256 -2.74 -4.70 33.40
CA ILE A 256 -3.95 -4.78 32.57
C ILE A 256 -5.03 -3.86 33.14
N GLN A 257 -5.32 -3.94 34.44
CA GLN A 257 -6.33 -3.11 35.09
C GLN A 257 -6.03 -1.61 34.94
N LYS A 258 -4.76 -1.20 35.08
CA LYS A 258 -4.32 0.19 34.85
C LYS A 258 -4.55 0.63 33.41
N HIS A 259 -4.25 -0.22 32.43
CA HIS A 259 -4.50 0.06 31.01
C HIS A 259 -6.00 0.16 30.72
N THR A 260 -6.81 -0.77 31.22
CA THR A 260 -8.28 -0.74 31.08
C THR A 260 -8.87 0.55 31.66
N HIS A 261 -8.44 0.96 32.85
CA HIS A 261 -8.87 2.22 33.45
C HIS A 261 -8.48 3.44 32.58
N ARG A 262 -7.27 3.44 32.00
CA ARG A 262 -6.82 4.51 31.10
C ARG A 262 -7.67 4.59 29.83
N ILE A 263 -7.99 3.43 29.24
CA ILE A 263 -8.86 3.35 28.05
C ILE A 263 -10.27 3.85 28.38
N ILE A 264 -10.85 3.44 29.50
CA ILE A 264 -12.17 3.91 29.95
C ILE A 264 -12.16 5.44 30.11
N CYS A 265 -11.15 6.00 30.78
CA CYS A 265 -11.01 7.44 30.98
C CYS A 265 -10.85 8.23 29.66
N LEU A 266 -10.05 7.72 28.73
CA LEU A 266 -9.91 8.31 27.39
C LEU A 266 -11.22 8.26 26.62
N ASN A 267 -11.93 7.12 26.64
CA ASN A 267 -13.20 6.95 25.95
C ASN A 267 -14.30 7.86 26.53
N THR A 268 -14.38 8.01 27.86
CA THR A 268 -15.33 8.96 28.46
C THR A 268 -14.99 10.39 28.09
N HIS A 269 -13.70 10.77 28.08
CA HIS A 269 -13.27 12.08 27.63
C HIS A 269 -13.63 12.33 26.16
N THR A 270 -13.35 11.39 25.25
CA THR A 270 -13.73 11.48 23.84
C THR A 270 -15.24 11.55 23.64
N GLN A 271 -16.03 10.80 24.43
CA GLN A 271 -17.49 10.84 24.38
C GLN A 271 -18.04 12.18 24.89
N MET A 272 -17.43 12.77 25.92
CA MET A 272 -17.78 14.11 26.41
C MET A 272 -17.45 15.19 25.39
N HIS A 273 -16.26 15.14 24.77
CA HIS A 273 -15.87 16.03 23.66
C HIS A 273 -16.81 15.89 22.46
N ALA A 274 -17.20 14.67 22.10
CA ALA A 274 -18.17 14.44 21.03
C ALA A 274 -19.54 15.05 21.36
N ARG A 275 -19.98 15.02 22.63
CA ARG A 275 -21.24 15.64 23.07
C ARG A 275 -21.19 17.17 23.13
N THR A 276 -20.03 17.77 23.39
CA THR A 276 -19.86 19.23 23.36
C THR A 276 -19.71 19.78 21.94
N HIS A 277 -19.34 18.94 20.97
CA HIS A 277 -19.08 19.34 19.57
C HIS A 277 -20.13 18.88 18.54
N THR A 278 -21.22 18.21 18.92
CA THR A 278 -22.36 18.04 18.01
C THR A 278 -23.09 19.37 17.79
N PRO A 279 -23.26 19.85 16.54
CA PRO A 279 -24.15 20.97 16.27
C PRO A 279 -25.59 20.50 16.54
N THR A 280 -26.29 21.24 17.39
CA THR A 280 -27.75 21.15 17.52
C THR A 280 -28.36 21.31 16.14
N LYS A 281 -28.95 20.23 15.61
CA LYS A 281 -29.86 20.32 14.45
C LYS A 281 -31.01 21.24 14.85
N THR A 282 -30.96 22.47 14.37
CA THR A 282 -32.08 23.40 14.38
C THR A 282 -33.20 22.79 13.53
N HIS A 283 -34.27 22.34 14.19
CA HIS A 283 -35.55 22.10 13.53
C HIS A 283 -36.06 23.44 13.01
N THR A 284 -35.82 23.75 11.74
CA THR A 284 -36.55 24.79 11.02
C THR A 284 -37.96 24.30 10.76
N ASN A 285 -38.88 24.92 11.49
CA ASN A 285 -40.32 24.78 11.40
C ASN A 285 -40.79 25.35 10.05
N THR A 286 -41.10 24.47 9.08
CA THR A 286 -41.80 24.87 7.85
C THR A 286 -43.30 24.67 8.06
N HIS A 287 -43.99 25.76 8.38
CA HIS A 287 -45.44 25.87 8.24
C HIS A 287 -45.82 25.70 6.77
N THR A 288 -46.38 24.54 6.41
CA THR A 288 -47.14 24.37 5.17
C THR A 288 -48.56 24.89 5.41
N LEU A 289 -48.84 26.08 4.90
CA LEU A 289 -50.19 26.65 4.77
C LEU A 289 -50.95 25.89 3.68
N THR A 290 -52.02 25.20 4.07
CA THR A 290 -53.11 24.75 3.20
C THR A 290 -53.86 25.95 2.60
N PRO A 291 -54.10 25.99 1.28
CA PRO A 291 -55.17 26.81 0.71
C PRO A 291 -56.44 25.96 0.60
N CYS A 292 -57.48 26.41 1.29
CA CYS A 292 -58.86 26.00 1.06
C CYS A 292 -59.32 26.60 -0.28
N SER A 293 -59.77 25.77 -1.22
CA SER A 293 -60.59 26.18 -2.36
C SER A 293 -61.40 24.99 -2.88
N ILE A 294 -62.59 24.83 -2.29
CA ILE A 294 -63.70 24.10 -2.90
C ILE A 294 -64.56 25.17 -3.58
N MET A 295 -64.54 25.23 -4.90
CA MET A 295 -65.66 25.73 -5.70
C MET A 295 -65.53 25.22 -7.15
N LYS A 296 -66.52 24.40 -7.53
CA LYS A 296 -66.92 23.90 -8.85
C LYS A 296 -66.06 22.83 -9.50
#